data_AF-W6A618-F1
#
_entry.id   AF-W6A618-F1
#
_cell.length_a   1.000
_cell.length_b   1.000
_cell.length_c   1.000
_cell.angle_alpha   90.00
_cell.angle_beta   90.00
_cell.angle_gamma   90.00
#
_symmetry.space_group_name_H-M   'P 1'
#
loop_
_entity.id
_entity.type
_entity.pdbx_description
1 polymer ?
#
loop_
_entity_poly.entity_id
_entity_poly.type
_entity_poly.pdbx_seq_one_letter_code
_entity_poly.pdbx_strand_id
1 'polypeptide(L)'
;MAQSHVKYPFCCKEDSLFFSTLLENYINLRRKYDGLKILNSDYQIYQKLAQSDIELLIKRLTEKIDKLNPDIIEQAESKYWSVASLLFIYYVKLVFETISSTFRHQEFLIFIKKESLDLNNSFGTEQIEQALYFIKMIFEDIEVYKQTSTF
;
A
#
# COMPACT_ATOMS: atom_id res chain seq x y z
N MET A 1 13.46 2.00 -31.08
CA MET A 1 12.90 2.67 -29.89
C MET A 1 12.26 1.61 -29.01
N ALA A 2 12.93 1.19 -27.94
CA ALA A 2 12.42 0.16 -27.03
C ALA A 2 12.90 0.48 -25.61
N GLN A 3 12.13 1.30 -24.90
CA GLN A 3 12.32 1.56 -23.46
C GLN A 3 10.94 1.78 -22.82
N SER A 4 10.25 0.70 -22.49
CA SER A 4 9.04 0.75 -21.65
C SER A 4 8.84 -0.58 -20.91
N HIS A 5 9.85 -1.00 -20.16
CA HIS A 5 9.70 -2.09 -19.20
C HIS A 5 10.34 -1.74 -17.87
N VAL A 6 9.80 -0.75 -17.17
CA VAL A 6 9.80 -0.82 -15.70
C VAL A 6 8.49 -1.52 -15.35
N LYS A 7 8.48 -2.84 -15.59
CA LYS A 7 7.46 -3.73 -15.03
C LYS A 7 7.61 -3.58 -13.52
N TYR A 8 6.57 -3.28 -12.76
CA TYR A 8 6.33 -4.00 -11.50
C TYR A 8 4.88 -3.93 -11.04
N PRO A 9 4.24 -5.10 -10.88
CA PRO A 9 4.02 -5.62 -9.52
C PRO A 9 4.01 -7.16 -9.36
N PHE A 10 5.16 -7.71 -9.00
CA PHE A 10 5.47 -9.13 -8.76
C PHE A 10 5.63 -9.98 -10.03
N CYS A 11 6.43 -9.52 -11.00
CA CYS A 11 6.81 -10.38 -12.14
C CYS A 11 7.83 -11.47 -11.78
N CYS A 12 8.59 -11.30 -10.69
CA CYS A 12 9.54 -12.27 -10.16
C CYS A 12 9.68 -12.16 -8.62
N LYS A 13 10.35 -13.15 -8.04
CA LYS A 13 10.54 -13.28 -6.59
C LYS A 13 11.35 -12.14 -5.98
N GLU A 14 12.28 -11.57 -6.75
CA GLU A 14 13.26 -10.58 -6.27
C GLU A 14 12.60 -9.28 -5.84
N ASP A 15 11.74 -8.71 -6.66
CA ASP A 15 11.10 -7.46 -6.27
C ASP A 15 9.90 -7.71 -5.33
N SER A 16 9.36 -8.93 -5.28
CA SER A 16 8.49 -9.33 -4.18
C SER A 16 9.22 -9.23 -2.86
N LEU A 17 10.45 -9.73 -2.80
CA LEU A 17 11.30 -9.60 -1.63
C LEU A 17 11.64 -8.13 -1.35
N PHE A 18 12.03 -7.38 -2.39
CA PHE A 18 12.32 -5.94 -2.26
C PHE A 18 11.14 -5.18 -1.64
N PHE A 19 9.93 -5.35 -2.19
CA PHE A 19 8.72 -4.71 -1.67
C PHE A 19 8.46 -5.12 -0.21
N SER A 20 8.48 -6.42 0.09
CA SER A 20 8.27 -6.92 1.46
C SER A 20 9.29 -6.35 2.44
N THR A 21 10.57 -6.23 2.05
CA THR A 21 11.61 -5.61 2.86
C THR A 21 11.36 -4.11 3.09
N LEU A 22 10.93 -3.37 2.06
CA LEU A 22 10.60 -1.95 2.23
C LEU A 22 9.39 -1.75 3.14
N LEU A 23 8.37 -2.57 2.96
CA LEU A 23 7.18 -2.56 3.79
C LEU A 23 7.52 -2.83 5.26
N GLU A 24 8.31 -3.87 5.52
CA GLU A 24 8.76 -4.24 6.86
C GLU A 24 9.64 -3.15 7.50
N ASN A 25 10.58 -2.59 6.74
CA ASN A 25 11.41 -1.48 7.21
C ASN A 25 10.56 -0.27 7.57
N TYR A 26 9.59 0.08 6.73
CA TYR A 26 8.66 1.17 7.00
C TYR A 26 7.88 0.94 8.30
N ILE A 27 7.27 -0.24 8.46
CA ILE A 27 6.52 -0.62 9.67
C ILE A 27 7.39 -0.50 10.93
N ASN A 28 8.62 -0.98 10.86
CA ASN A 28 9.55 -0.96 12.00
C ASN A 28 9.97 0.48 12.37
N LEU A 29 10.27 1.31 11.38
CA LEU A 29 10.68 2.70 11.59
C LEU A 29 9.53 3.59 12.05
N ARG A 30 8.30 3.32 11.60
CA ARG A 30 7.12 4.13 11.91
C ARG A 30 6.74 4.12 13.39
N ARG A 31 7.26 3.15 14.16
CA ARG A 31 7.19 3.13 15.63
C ARG A 31 7.96 4.29 16.29
N LYS A 32 8.92 4.89 15.60
CA LYS A 32 9.83 5.92 16.14
C LYS A 32 9.79 7.24 15.37
N TYR A 33 9.45 7.18 14.09
CA TYR A 33 9.47 8.33 13.19
C TYR A 33 8.12 8.51 12.50
N ASP A 34 7.81 9.72 12.06
CA ASP A 34 6.69 9.97 11.17
C ASP A 34 6.97 9.41 9.76
N GLY A 35 5.90 9.04 9.04
CA GLY A 35 5.99 8.37 7.74
C GLY A 35 6.76 9.18 6.70
N LEU A 36 6.52 10.50 6.70
CA LEU A 36 7.14 11.40 5.73
C LEU A 36 8.66 11.50 5.95
N LYS A 37 9.13 11.59 7.20
CA LYS A 37 10.56 11.56 7.51
C LYS A 37 11.21 10.26 7.09
N ILE A 38 10.53 9.12 7.24
CA ILE A 38 11.08 7.82 6.81
C ILE A 38 11.32 7.84 5.30
N LEU A 39 10.29 8.19 4.52
CA LEU A 39 10.39 8.23 3.05
C LEU A 39 11.44 9.23 2.56
N ASN A 40 11.57 10.38 3.22
CA ASN A 40 12.58 11.38 2.88
C ASN A 40 14.01 10.94 3.25
N SER A 41 14.18 10.26 4.40
CA SER A 41 15.50 9.79 4.85
C SER A 41 16.03 8.68 3.94
N ASP A 42 15.15 7.79 3.48
CA ASP A 42 15.47 6.66 2.62
C ASP A 42 15.03 6.88 1.15
N TYR A 43 15.08 8.13 0.70
CA TYR A 43 14.53 8.57 -0.60
C TYR A 43 14.96 7.66 -1.76
N GLN A 44 16.26 7.36 -1.89
CA GLN A 44 16.82 6.56 -2.97
C GLN A 44 16.22 5.14 -3.06
N ILE A 45 15.79 4.61 -1.93
CA ILE A 45 15.25 3.26 -1.83
C ILE A 45 13.76 3.28 -2.21
N TYR A 46 12.98 4.19 -1.64
CA TYR A 46 11.54 4.30 -1.90
C TYR A 46 11.21 4.88 -3.29
N GLN A 47 12.11 5.66 -3.90
CA GLN A 47 11.94 6.21 -5.25
C GLN A 47 11.68 5.10 -6.29
N LYS A 48 12.32 3.94 -6.13
CA LYS A 48 12.12 2.80 -7.03
C LYS A 48 10.67 2.29 -6.98
N LEU A 49 10.07 2.26 -5.79
CA LEU A 49 8.68 1.87 -5.61
C LEU A 49 7.72 2.92 -6.19
N ALA A 50 8.08 4.21 -6.10
CA ALA A 50 7.31 5.30 -6.68
C ALA A 50 7.17 5.20 -8.21
N GLN A 51 8.10 4.54 -8.90
CA GLN A 51 8.05 4.33 -10.35
C GLN A 51 7.16 3.15 -10.80
N SER A 52 6.57 2.39 -9.86
CA SER A 52 5.66 1.28 -10.19
C SER A 52 4.42 1.74 -10.97
N ASP A 53 3.72 0.84 -11.66
CA ASP A 53 2.43 1.17 -12.29
C ASP A 53 1.29 0.88 -11.30
N ILE A 54 0.77 1.94 -10.68
CA ILE A 54 -0.25 1.82 -9.61
C ILE A 54 -1.61 1.40 -10.18
N GLU A 55 -1.93 1.78 -11.41
CA GLU A 55 -3.21 1.43 -12.04
C GLU A 55 -3.24 -0.05 -12.40
N LEU A 56 -2.13 -0.56 -12.96
CA LEU A 56 -1.96 -1.99 -13.21
C LEU A 56 -1.99 -2.81 -11.91
N LEU A 57 -1.34 -2.30 -10.86
CA LEU A 57 -1.35 -2.87 -9.51
C LEU A 57 -2.76 -3.01 -8.95
N ILE A 58 -3.51 -1.90 -8.95
CA ILE A 58 -4.89 -1.86 -8.46
C ILE A 58 -5.72 -2.85 -9.24
N LYS A 59 -5.67 -2.82 -10.58
CA LYS A 59 -6.46 -3.75 -11.40
C LYS A 59 -6.20 -5.21 -11.02
N ARG A 60 -4.93 -5.62 -10.92
CA ARG A 60 -4.55 -7.01 -10.58
C ARG A 60 -4.96 -7.39 -9.16
N LEU A 61 -4.77 -6.50 -8.19
CA LEU A 61 -5.01 -6.81 -6.79
C LEU A 61 -6.49 -6.70 -6.43
N THR A 62 -7.27 -5.81 -7.06
CA THR A 62 -8.74 -5.77 -6.92
C THR A 62 -9.36 -7.07 -7.41
N GLU A 63 -9.00 -7.56 -8.61
CA GLU A 63 -9.49 -8.85 -9.11
C GLU A 63 -9.12 -10.03 -8.21
N LYS A 64 -8.00 -9.94 -7.48
CA LYS A 64 -7.58 -10.94 -6.50
C LYS A 64 -8.40 -10.82 -5.22
N ILE A 65 -8.55 -9.61 -4.69
CA ILE A 65 -9.32 -9.32 -3.46
C ILE A 65 -10.77 -9.75 -3.62
N ASP A 66 -11.39 -9.47 -4.77
CA ASP A 66 -12.79 -9.84 -5.06
C ASP A 66 -13.03 -11.36 -5.05
N LYS A 67 -11.97 -12.16 -5.24
CA LYS A 67 -12.04 -13.63 -5.24
C LYS A 67 -11.76 -14.25 -3.86
N LEU A 68 -11.30 -13.47 -2.88
CA LEU A 68 -10.98 -13.96 -1.55
C LEU A 68 -12.26 -14.03 -0.71
N ASN A 69 -12.47 -15.19 -0.07
CA ASN A 69 -13.56 -15.38 0.86
C ASN A 69 -13.14 -14.87 2.25
N PRO A 70 -13.76 -13.81 2.79
CA PRO A 70 -13.41 -13.26 4.10
C PRO A 70 -13.76 -14.19 5.27
N ASP A 71 -14.57 -15.24 5.04
CA ASP A 71 -14.90 -16.24 6.07
C ASP A 71 -13.78 -17.26 6.28
N ILE A 72 -12.77 -17.29 5.40
CA ILE A 72 -11.58 -18.13 5.54
C ILE A 72 -10.43 -17.26 6.05
N ILE A 73 -9.94 -17.56 7.26
CA ILE A 73 -8.92 -16.76 7.97
C ILE A 73 -7.71 -16.43 7.08
N GLU A 74 -7.10 -17.43 6.43
CA GLU A 74 -5.93 -17.22 5.57
C GLU A 74 -6.23 -16.30 4.37
N GLN A 75 -7.45 -16.36 3.85
CA GLN A 75 -7.89 -15.51 2.73
C GLN A 75 -8.20 -14.10 3.21
N ALA A 76 -8.75 -13.94 4.42
CA ALA A 76 -8.92 -12.65 5.08
C ALA A 76 -7.56 -11.99 5.37
N GLU A 77 -6.58 -12.73 5.90
CA GLU A 77 -5.20 -12.26 6.08
C GLU A 77 -4.60 -11.80 4.75
N SER A 78 -4.71 -12.63 3.70
CA SER A 78 -4.21 -12.28 2.36
C SER A 78 -4.88 -11.03 1.79
N LYS A 79 -6.18 -10.87 2.04
CA LYS A 79 -6.95 -9.70 1.64
C LYS A 79 -6.39 -8.44 2.31
N TYR A 80 -6.31 -8.42 3.64
CA TYR A 80 -5.87 -7.22 4.36
C TYR A 80 -4.43 -6.84 4.06
N TRP A 81 -3.52 -7.81 3.93
CA TRP A 81 -2.15 -7.52 3.48
C TRP A 81 -2.09 -6.99 2.05
N SER A 82 -2.96 -7.46 1.15
CA SER A 82 -3.06 -6.92 -0.22
C SER A 82 -3.56 -5.49 -0.22
N VAL A 83 -4.58 -5.18 0.59
CA VAL A 83 -5.12 -3.82 0.78
C VAL A 83 -4.07 -2.89 1.38
N ALA A 84 -3.38 -3.33 2.42
CA ALA A 84 -2.30 -2.58 3.06
C ALA A 84 -1.16 -2.27 2.08
N SER A 85 -0.78 -3.25 1.26
CA SER A 85 0.25 -3.10 0.24
C SER A 85 -0.12 -2.06 -0.82
N LEU A 86 -1.37 -2.09 -1.31
CA LEU A 86 -1.87 -1.09 -2.25
C LEU A 86 -1.84 0.32 -1.66
N LEU A 87 -2.31 0.46 -0.42
CA LEU A 87 -2.33 1.74 0.27
C LEU A 87 -0.92 2.28 0.52
N PHE A 88 0.03 1.40 0.85
CA PHE A 88 1.43 1.77 1.04
C PHE A 88 2.06 2.31 -0.25
N ILE A 89 1.89 1.60 -1.36
CA ILE A 89 2.41 2.03 -2.67
C ILE A 89 1.79 3.37 -3.06
N TYR A 90 0.48 3.52 -2.85
CA TYR A 90 -0.20 4.80 -3.06
C TYR A 90 0.45 5.92 -2.25
N TYR A 91 0.68 5.71 -0.95
CA TYR A 91 1.32 6.71 -0.09
C TYR A 91 2.73 7.08 -0.56
N VAL A 92 3.57 6.08 -0.88
CA VAL A 92 4.91 6.33 -1.43
C VAL A 92 4.83 7.16 -2.71
N LYS A 93 3.93 6.82 -3.63
CA LYS A 93 3.78 7.58 -4.87
C LYS A 93 3.27 8.99 -4.66
N LEU A 94 2.40 9.18 -3.66
CA LEU A 94 1.89 10.48 -3.26
C LEU A 94 3.03 11.38 -2.79
N VAL A 95 3.88 10.88 -1.87
CA VAL A 95 5.02 11.64 -1.35
C VAL A 95 6.04 11.99 -2.43
N PHE A 96 6.25 11.10 -3.41
CA PHE A 96 7.18 11.32 -4.52
C PHE A 96 6.55 12.05 -5.71
N GLU A 97 5.27 12.45 -5.63
CA GLU A 97 4.55 13.17 -6.70
C GLU A 97 4.57 12.44 -8.06
N THR A 98 4.50 11.11 -8.02
CA THR A 98 4.58 10.22 -9.21
C THR A 98 3.22 9.65 -9.64
N ILE A 99 2.15 10.08 -8.98
CA ILE A 99 0.80 9.67 -9.35
C ILE A 99 0.36 10.46 -10.59
N SER A 100 -0.24 9.77 -11.56
CA SER A 100 -0.82 10.42 -12.75
C SER A 100 -1.89 11.44 -12.31
N SER A 101 -1.92 12.61 -12.95
CA SER A 101 -2.96 13.63 -12.70
C SER A 101 -4.37 13.13 -13.04
N THR A 102 -4.49 12.10 -13.86
CA THR A 102 -5.76 11.45 -14.20
C THR A 102 -6.17 10.35 -13.23
N PHE A 103 -5.33 10.04 -12.24
CA PHE A 103 -5.60 8.99 -11.28
C PHE A 103 -6.80 9.34 -10.39
N ARG A 104 -7.73 8.39 -10.22
CA ARG A 104 -8.98 8.60 -9.48
C ARG A 104 -8.75 8.43 -7.97
N HIS A 105 -8.06 9.39 -7.37
CA HIS A 105 -7.66 9.37 -5.95
C HIS A 105 -8.80 9.05 -4.98
N GLN A 106 -9.93 9.75 -5.12
CA GLN A 106 -11.08 9.57 -4.22
C GLN A 106 -11.67 8.17 -4.35
N GLU A 107 -11.84 7.67 -5.58
CA GLU A 107 -12.37 6.32 -5.81
C GLU A 107 -11.45 5.24 -5.23
N PHE A 108 -10.13 5.39 -5.41
CA PHE A 108 -9.15 4.49 -4.81
C PHE A 108 -9.25 4.46 -3.29
N LEU A 109 -9.30 5.63 -2.63
CA LEU A 109 -9.40 5.69 -1.17
C LEU A 109 -10.74 5.14 -0.66
N ILE A 110 -11.84 5.32 -1.40
CA ILE A 110 -13.14 4.71 -1.08
C ILE A 110 -13.05 3.18 -1.18
N PHE A 111 -12.43 2.66 -2.24
CA PHE A 111 -12.19 1.22 -2.40
C PHE A 111 -11.38 0.66 -1.22
N ILE A 112 -10.24 1.26 -0.88
CA ILE A 112 -9.40 0.78 0.24
C ILE A 112 -10.20 0.81 1.54
N LYS A 113 -10.93 1.89 1.84
CA LYS A 113 -11.75 1.96 3.05
C LYS A 113 -12.77 0.84 3.08
N LYS A 114 -13.53 0.62 2.00
CA LYS A 114 -14.53 -0.45 1.90
C LYS A 114 -13.91 -1.83 2.13
N GLU A 115 -12.77 -2.11 1.51
CA GLU A 115 -12.09 -3.40 1.65
C GLU A 115 -11.40 -3.59 3.01
N SER A 116 -11.24 -2.52 3.77
CA SER A 116 -10.73 -2.53 5.15
C SER A 116 -11.83 -2.58 6.21
N LEU A 117 -13.11 -2.49 5.82
CA LEU A 117 -14.22 -2.61 6.75
C LEU A 117 -14.44 -4.07 7.11
N ASP A 118 -14.57 -4.30 8.41
CA ASP A 118 -14.83 -5.61 9.00
C ASP A 118 -16.22 -6.11 8.59
N LEU A 119 -16.28 -7.27 7.94
CA LEU A 119 -17.52 -8.00 7.70
C LEU A 119 -17.60 -9.12 8.75
N ASN A 120 -18.11 -8.75 9.93
CA ASN A 120 -18.80 -9.63 10.89
C ASN A 120 -18.06 -10.77 11.60
N ASN A 121 -16.75 -10.97 11.49
CA ASN A 121 -16.11 -12.13 12.12
C ASN A 121 -15.34 -11.74 13.39
N SER A 122 -15.88 -12.12 14.56
CA SER A 122 -15.30 -11.97 15.91
C SER A 122 -13.99 -12.74 16.17
N PHE A 123 -13.18 -12.97 15.13
CA PHE A 123 -11.91 -13.69 15.20
C PHE A 123 -10.87 -12.95 14.35
N GLY A 124 -10.28 -11.89 14.91
CA GLY A 124 -9.04 -11.34 14.37
C GLY A 124 -7.86 -12.21 14.80
N THR A 125 -7.11 -12.77 13.85
CA THR A 125 -5.76 -13.26 14.16
C THR A 125 -4.85 -12.06 14.39
N GLU A 126 -3.72 -12.25 15.08
CA GLU A 126 -2.72 -11.20 15.26
C GLU A 126 -2.27 -10.61 13.91
N GLN A 127 -2.23 -11.42 12.85
CA GLN A 127 -1.90 -10.98 11.49
C GLN A 127 -2.95 -10.04 10.90
N ILE A 128 -4.24 -10.34 11.08
CA ILE A 128 -5.33 -9.47 10.65
C ILE A 128 -5.26 -8.14 11.41
N GLU A 129 -5.08 -8.19 12.73
CA GLU A 129 -4.97 -7.00 13.57
C GLU A 129 -3.77 -6.13 13.16
N GLN A 130 -2.61 -6.74 12.89
CA GLN A 130 -1.43 -6.04 12.41
C GLN A 130 -1.67 -5.37 11.05
N ALA A 131 -2.28 -6.08 10.10
CA ALA A 131 -2.58 -5.53 8.78
C ALA A 131 -3.56 -4.35 8.85
N LEU A 132 -4.63 -4.47 9.64
CA LEU A 132 -5.61 -3.40 9.86
C LEU A 132 -5.01 -2.19 10.58
N TYR A 133 -4.20 -2.43 11.61
CA TYR A 133 -3.45 -1.38 12.29
C TYR A 133 -2.55 -0.62 11.33
N PHE A 134 -1.87 -1.36 10.45
CA PHE A 134 -0.98 -0.76 9.47
C PHE A 134 -1.73 0.04 8.39
N ILE A 135 -2.88 -0.45 7.92
CA ILE A 135 -3.78 0.32 7.04
C ILE A 135 -4.16 1.66 7.68
N LYS A 136 -4.59 1.62 8.95
CA LYS A 136 -4.95 2.83 9.70
C LYS A 136 -3.78 3.81 9.80
N MET A 137 -2.59 3.31 10.12
CA MET A 137 -1.37 4.11 10.21
C MET A 137 -1.03 4.81 8.89
N ILE A 138 -1.13 4.12 7.74
CA ILE A 138 -0.86 4.76 6.45
C ILE A 138 -1.92 5.82 6.11
N PHE A 139 -3.20 5.58 6.48
CA PHE A 139 -4.22 6.62 6.33
C PHE A 139 -3.87 7.89 7.11
N GLU A 140 -3.39 7.76 8.35
CA GLU A 140 -2.92 8.89 9.15
C GLU A 140 -1.75 9.62 8.45
N ASP A 141 -0.79 8.87 7.91
CA ASP A 141 0.34 9.44 7.18
C ASP A 141 -0.08 10.19 5.90
N ILE A 142 -1.09 9.70 5.18
CA ILE A 142 -1.68 10.38 4.02
C ILE A 142 -2.35 11.69 4.43
N GLU A 143 -3.07 11.72 5.56
CA GLU A 143 -3.71 12.94 6.05
C GLU A 143 -2.68 13.98 6.50
N VAL A 144 -1.62 13.56 7.19
CA VAL A 144 -0.50 14.44 7.55
C VAL A 144 0.18 15.01 6.31
N TYR A 145 0.43 14.17 5.29
CA TYR A 145 1.00 14.63 4.02
C TYR A 145 0.12 15.71 3.39
N LYS A 146 -1.19 15.49 3.26
CA LYS A 146 -2.12 16.48 2.68
C LYS A 146 -2.05 17.83 3.40
N GLN A 147 -2.02 17.82 4.73
CA GLN A 147 -1.92 19.04 5.55
C GLN A 147 -0.60 19.78 5.33
N THR A 148 0.50 19.04 5.12
CA THR A 148 1.83 19.60 4.88
C THR A 148 1.99 20.16 3.47
N SER A 149 1.34 19.54 2.47
CA SER A 149 1.40 19.94 1.06
C SER A 149 0.46 21.08 0.67
N THR A 150 -0.31 21.66 1.61
CA THR A 150 -1.23 22.78 1.35
C THR A 150 -0.59 24.16 1.60
N PHE A 151 0.74 24.25 1.61
CA PHE A 151 1.52 25.50 1.75
C PHE A 151 2.45 25.73 0.56
#